data_AF-A0A0K8J7L2-F1
#
_entry.id   AF-A0A0K8J7L2-F1
#
_cell.length_a   1.000
_cell.length_b   1.000
_cell.length_c   1.000
_cell.angle_alpha   90.00
_cell.angle_beta   90.00
_cell.angle_gamma   90.00
#
_symmetry.space_group_name_H-M   'P 1'
#
loop_
_entity.id
_entity.type
_entity.pdbx_description
1 polymer ?
#
loop_
_entity_poly.entity_id
_entity_poly.type
_entity_poly.pdbx_seq_one_letter_code
_entity_poly.pdbx_strand_id
1 'polypeptide(L)'
;MSKVYKTYRQLVRILRKRNLQVKDGSKAIRILEKENYYNVINGYKDLFLKNRATATTEEEYLDNTLLDEIYALYTFDREIRIIHLKYLFDSAIKKLSRQLKVISIQKVLNTMGYTSDWKNVLQLTK
;
A
#
# COMPACT_ATOMS: atom_id res chain seq x y z
N MET A 1 8.97 -9.22 -28.29
CA MET A 1 9.06 -7.79 -28.70
C MET A 1 9.41 -6.96 -27.49
N SER A 2 10.39 -6.04 -27.59
CA SER A 2 10.75 -5.16 -26.47
C SER A 2 9.62 -4.20 -26.17
N LYS A 3 9.27 -4.07 -24.89
CA LYS A 3 8.22 -3.15 -24.44
C LYS A 3 8.75 -1.73 -24.54
N VAL A 4 8.32 -0.99 -25.55
CA VAL A 4 8.74 0.40 -25.74
C VAL A 4 8.15 1.25 -24.62
N TYR A 5 9.01 1.89 -23.83
CA TYR A 5 8.60 2.82 -22.79
C TYR A 5 7.87 4.02 -23.42
N LYS A 6 6.70 4.34 -22.87
CA LYS A 6 5.92 5.50 -23.28
C LYS A 6 6.05 6.59 -22.22
N THR A 7 6.21 7.83 -22.67
CA THR A 7 6.18 9.00 -21.79
C THR A 7 4.79 9.19 -21.19
N TYR A 8 4.69 9.85 -20.03
CA TYR A 8 3.39 10.13 -19.40
C TYR A 8 2.43 10.91 -20.31
N ARG A 9 2.95 11.83 -21.12
CA ARG A 9 2.15 12.55 -22.14
C ARG A 9 1.57 11.60 -23.20
N GLN A 10 2.35 10.61 -23.65
CA GLN A 10 1.86 9.60 -24.59
C GLN A 10 0.82 8.69 -23.94
N LEU A 11 1.01 8.32 -22.67
CA LEU A 11 0.03 7.52 -21.92
C LEU A 11 -1.30 8.26 -21.79
N VAL A 12 -1.29 9.53 -21.41
CA VAL A 12 -2.52 10.35 -21.35
C VAL A 12 -3.20 10.46 -22.72
N ARG A 13 -2.44 10.55 -23.81
CA ARG A 13 -3.00 10.55 -25.17
C ARG A 13 -3.68 9.23 -25.52
N ILE A 14 -3.09 8.10 -25.12
CA ILE A 14 -3.68 6.76 -25.32
C ILE A 14 -4.99 6.63 -24.53
N LEU A 15 -5.01 7.10 -23.29
CA LEU A 15 -6.22 7.09 -22.47
C LEU A 15 -7.37 7.89 -23.14
N ARG A 16 -7.08 9.09 -23.64
CA ARG A 16 -8.06 9.89 -24.40
C ARG A 16 -8.55 9.19 -25.67
N LYS A 17 -7.65 8.53 -26.41
CA LYS A 17 -8.01 7.74 -27.61
C LYS A 17 -9.00 6.61 -27.27
N ARG A 18 -8.91 6.05 -26.06
CA ARG A 18 -9.77 4.95 -25.57
C ARG A 18 -11.07 5.44 -24.95
N ASN A 19 -11.46 6.69 -25.17
CA ASN A 19 -12.66 7.32 -24.60
C ASN A 19 -12.57 7.70 -23.11
N LEU A 20 -11.37 7.73 -22.51
CA LEU A 20 -11.22 8.23 -21.13
C LEU A 20 -11.09 9.76 -21.10
N GLN A 21 -11.99 10.41 -20.37
CA GLN A 21 -12.00 11.86 -20.21
C GLN A 21 -10.92 12.30 -19.21
N VAL A 22 -10.00 13.13 -19.70
CA VAL A 22 -8.92 13.71 -18.89
C VAL A 22 -9.04 15.23 -18.92
N LYS A 23 -9.74 15.79 -17.92
CA LYS A 23 -10.00 17.23 -17.76
C LYS A 23 -8.71 18.02 -17.61
N ASP A 24 -7.87 17.65 -16.65
CA ASP A 24 -6.58 18.28 -16.39
C ASP A 24 -5.43 17.31 -16.73
N GLY A 25 -4.76 17.57 -17.85
CA GLY A 25 -3.64 16.76 -18.29
C GLY A 25 -2.40 16.86 -17.38
N SER A 26 -2.18 18.01 -16.74
CA SER A 26 -1.04 18.21 -15.84
C SER A 26 -1.25 17.44 -14.54
N LYS A 27 -2.44 17.52 -13.96
CA LYS A 27 -2.84 16.71 -12.81
C LYS A 27 -2.74 15.22 -13.12
N ALA A 28 -3.24 14.79 -14.29
CA ALA A 28 -3.17 13.41 -14.74
C ALA A 28 -1.72 12.91 -14.81
N ILE A 29 -0.81 13.68 -15.40
CA ILE A 29 0.62 13.32 -15.46
C ILE A 29 1.20 13.18 -14.05
N ARG A 30 0.91 14.12 -13.15
CA ARG A 30 1.40 14.07 -11.76
C ARG A 30 0.90 12.85 -10.99
N ILE A 31 -0.34 12.43 -11.23
CA ILE A 31 -0.91 11.19 -10.67
C ILE A 31 -0.14 9.97 -11.18
N LEU A 32 0.06 9.87 -12.50
CA LEU A 32 0.72 8.73 -13.13
C LEU A 32 2.21 8.63 -12.79
N GLU A 33 2.86 9.76 -12.55
CA GLU A 33 4.23 9.85 -12.05
C GLU A 33 4.34 9.33 -10.61
N LYS A 34 3.43 9.76 -9.73
CA LYS A 34 3.47 9.41 -8.32
C LYS A 34 3.10 7.95 -8.04
N GLU A 35 1.99 7.47 -8.62
CA GLU A 35 1.37 6.21 -8.20
C GLU A 35 1.62 5.04 -9.18
N ASN A 36 2.31 5.31 -10.30
CA ASN A 36 2.54 4.42 -11.44
C ASN A 36 1.27 4.09 -12.24
N TYR A 37 1.32 4.32 -13.56
CA TYR A 37 0.24 4.04 -14.51
C TYR A 37 -0.36 2.64 -14.36
N TYR A 38 0.46 1.61 -14.15
CA TYR A 38 -0.02 0.23 -14.06
C TYR A 38 -0.89 0.00 -12.82
N ASN A 39 -0.52 0.58 -11.68
CA ASN A 39 -1.26 0.40 -10.44
C ASN A 39 -2.62 1.10 -10.51
N VAL A 40 -2.66 2.32 -11.04
CA VAL A 40 -3.88 3.12 -11.09
C VAL A 40 -4.81 2.66 -12.22
N ILE A 41 -4.29 2.60 -13.45
CA ILE A 41 -5.13 2.29 -14.61
C ILE A 41 -5.40 0.80 -14.70
N ASN A 42 -4.37 -0.04 -14.84
CA ASN A 42 -4.60 -1.47 -15.07
C ASN A 42 -5.18 -2.18 -13.85
N GLY A 43 -4.96 -1.64 -12.64
CA GLY A 43 -5.53 -2.21 -11.42
C GLY A 43 -7.04 -1.98 -11.27
N TYR A 44 -7.59 -0.91 -11.86
CA TYR A 44 -8.95 -0.44 -11.54
C TYR A 44 -9.82 -0.09 -12.76
N LYS A 45 -9.28 -0.18 -13.98
CA LYS A 45 -10.02 0.17 -15.21
C LYS A 45 -11.24 -0.70 -15.47
N ASP A 46 -11.26 -1.95 -15.01
CA ASP A 46 -12.22 -2.96 -15.46
C ASP A 46 -13.68 -2.57 -15.21
N LEU A 47 -13.96 -1.82 -14.14
CA LEU A 47 -15.30 -1.34 -13.81
C LEU A 47 -15.78 -0.21 -14.72
N PHE A 48 -14.87 0.40 -15.46
CA PHE A 48 -15.11 1.56 -16.31
C PHE A 48 -14.99 1.23 -17.81
N LEU A 49 -14.77 -0.05 -18.16
CA LEU A 49 -14.67 -0.48 -19.55
C LEU A 49 -16.06 -0.75 -20.12
N LYS A 50 -16.30 -0.17 -21.29
CA LYS A 50 -17.41 -0.53 -22.18
C LYS A 50 -17.12 -1.83 -22.89
N ASN A 51 -15.92 -1.91 -23.47
CA ASN A 51 -15.43 -3.07 -24.21
C ASN A 51 -14.05 -3.45 -23.68
N ARG A 52 -13.86 -4.73 -23.36
CA ARG A 52 -12.52 -5.25 -23.04
C ARG A 52 -11.69 -5.40 -24.31
N ALA A 53 -10.38 -5.22 -24.18
CA ALA A 53 -9.46 -5.48 -25.28
C ALA A 53 -9.55 -6.95 -25.71
N THR A 54 -9.60 -7.18 -27.01
CA THR A 54 -9.50 -8.52 -27.61
C THR A 54 -8.20 -8.62 -28.41
N ALA A 55 -7.95 -9.76 -29.07
CA ALA A 55 -6.78 -9.91 -29.93
C ALA A 55 -6.73 -8.90 -31.08
N THR A 56 -7.89 -8.38 -31.49
CA THR A 56 -8.05 -7.49 -32.66
C THR A 56 -8.54 -6.09 -32.30
N THR A 57 -9.12 -5.88 -31.11
CA THR A 57 -9.69 -4.59 -30.69
C THR A 57 -9.02 -4.04 -29.44
N GLU A 58 -8.77 -2.73 -29.43
CA GLU A 58 -8.36 -2.02 -28.21
C GLU A 58 -9.53 -1.95 -27.21
N GLU A 59 -9.21 -1.81 -25.93
CA GLU A 59 -10.21 -1.54 -24.88
C GLU A 59 -10.77 -0.12 -25.02
N GLU A 60 -12.02 0.04 -24.62
CA GLU A 60 -12.76 1.30 -24.67
C GLU A 60 -13.46 1.55 -23.34
N TYR A 61 -13.35 2.76 -22.82
CA TYR A 61 -14.02 3.20 -21.58
C TYR A 61 -15.48 3.58 -21.84
N LEU A 62 -16.30 3.48 -20.78
CA LEU A 62 -17.69 3.94 -20.78
C LEU A 62 -17.76 5.44 -21.10
N ASP A 63 -18.86 5.85 -21.71
CA ASP A 63 -19.07 7.25 -22.09
C ASP A 63 -19.07 8.15 -20.84
N ASN A 64 -18.38 9.29 -20.94
CA ASN A 64 -18.16 10.25 -19.84
C ASN A 64 -17.31 9.75 -18.66
N THR A 65 -16.63 8.61 -18.77
CA THR A 65 -15.70 8.15 -17.72
C THR A 65 -14.56 9.14 -17.53
N LEU A 66 -14.33 9.56 -16.28
CA LEU A 66 -13.25 10.46 -15.92
C LEU A 66 -12.07 9.68 -15.31
N LEU A 67 -10.85 10.09 -15.68
CA LEU A 67 -9.65 9.57 -15.01
C LEU A 67 -9.68 9.78 -13.49
N ASP A 68 -10.26 10.89 -13.03
CA ASP A 68 -10.41 11.21 -11.62
C ASP A 68 -11.27 10.17 -10.87
N GLU A 69 -12.25 9.53 -11.54
CA GLU A 69 -13.08 8.48 -10.92
C GLU A 69 -12.29 7.19 -10.71
N ILE A 70 -11.50 6.78 -11.71
CA ILE A 70 -10.57 5.65 -11.59
C ILE A 70 -9.57 5.91 -10.46
N TYR A 71 -9.03 7.14 -10.40
CA TYR A 71 -8.08 7.53 -9.36
C TYR A 71 -8.72 7.60 -7.96
N ALA A 72 -9.98 8.02 -7.86
CA ALA A 72 -10.73 8.01 -6.61
C ALA A 72 -10.91 6.58 -6.09
N LEU A 73 -11.26 5.64 -6.97
CA LEU A 73 -11.37 4.22 -6.61
C LEU A 73 -10.03 3.63 -6.15
N TYR A 74 -8.95 3.90 -6.89
CA TYR A 74 -7.59 3.53 -6.50
C TYR A 74 -7.25 4.04 -5.09
N THR A 75 -7.54 5.33 -4.83
CA THR A 75 -7.24 5.98 -3.57
C THR A 75 -8.05 5.36 -2.43
N PHE A 76 -9.35 5.15 -2.66
CA PHE A 76 -10.24 4.51 -1.69
C PHE A 76 -9.74 3.12 -1.28
N ASP A 77 -9.42 2.25 -2.24
CA ASP A 77 -8.88 0.92 -1.95
C ASP A 77 -7.53 0.99 -1.22
N ARG A 78 -6.64 1.93 -1.61
CA ARG A 78 -5.37 2.13 -0.93
C ARG A 78 -5.56 2.48 0.55
N GLU A 79 -6.49 3.37 0.88
CA GLU A 79 -6.78 3.72 2.27
C GLU A 79 -7.29 2.52 3.06
N ILE A 80 -8.17 1.70 2.47
CA ILE A 80 -8.64 0.44 3.10
C ILE A 80 -7.47 -0.52 3.33
N ARG A 81 -6.58 -0.70 2.35
CA ARG A 81 -5.39 -1.56 2.49
C ARG A 81 -4.47 -1.08 3.61
N ILE A 82 -4.28 0.22 3.77
CA ILE A 82 -3.48 0.79 4.85
C ILE A 82 -4.11 0.48 6.22
N ILE A 83 -5.44 0.62 6.34
CA ILE A 83 -6.15 0.30 7.58
C ILE A 83 -5.98 -1.18 7.93
N HIS A 84 -6.23 -2.08 6.98
CA HIS A 84 -6.04 -3.52 7.20
C HIS A 84 -4.60 -3.86 7.58
N LEU A 85 -3.62 -3.27 6.89
CA LEU A 85 -2.21 -3.52 7.15
C LEU A 85 -1.81 -3.11 8.58
N LYS A 86 -2.33 -1.99 9.08
CA LYS A 86 -2.12 -1.55 10.48
C LYS A 86 -2.60 -2.61 11.48
N TYR A 87 -3.81 -3.14 11.29
CA TYR A 87 -4.35 -4.17 12.18
C TYR A 87 -3.59 -5.50 12.08
N LEU A 88 -3.18 -5.90 10.87
CA LEU A 88 -2.37 -7.10 10.67
C LEU A 88 -1.02 -6.98 11.37
N PHE A 89 -0.35 -5.83 11.28
CA PHE A 89 0.91 -5.59 11.98
C PHE A 89 0.75 -5.59 13.49
N ASP A 90 -0.26 -4.91 14.04
CA ASP A 90 -0.52 -4.91 15.48
C ASP A 90 -0.77 -6.34 16.00
N SER A 91 -1.58 -7.11 15.29
CA SER A 91 -1.82 -8.53 15.61
C SER A 91 -0.53 -9.38 15.55
N ALA A 92 0.29 -9.19 14.51
CA ALA A 92 1.55 -9.90 14.36
C ALA A 92 2.56 -9.56 15.47
N ILE A 93 2.67 -8.28 15.84
CA ILE A 93 3.53 -7.81 16.94
C ILE A 93 3.06 -8.40 18.28
N LYS A 94 1.75 -8.38 18.55
CA LYS A 94 1.18 -9.02 19.75
C LYS A 94 1.42 -10.52 19.82
N LYS A 95 1.39 -11.21 18.66
CA LYS A 95 1.71 -12.63 18.59
C LYS A 95 3.18 -12.88 18.89
N LEU A 96 4.07 -12.09 18.30
CA LEU A 96 5.52 -12.18 18.52
C LEU A 96 5.86 -11.93 20.00
N SER A 97 5.25 -10.91 20.62
CA SER A 97 5.50 -10.59 22.04
C SER A 97 5.12 -11.72 22.99
N ARG A 98 4.06 -12.48 22.68
CA ARG A 98 3.66 -13.68 23.44
C ARG A 98 4.63 -14.86 23.26
N GLN A 99 5.19 -15.01 22.05
CA GLN A 99 6.10 -16.11 21.73
C GLN A 99 7.51 -15.90 22.29
N LEU A 100 7.92 -14.65 22.43
CA LEU A 100 9.11 -14.30 23.18
C LEU A 100 8.87 -14.67 24.65
N LYS A 101 9.51 -15.75 25.12
CA LYS A 101 9.66 -16.02 26.56
C LYS A 101 10.57 -14.94 27.14
N VAL A 102 10.02 -13.74 27.35
CA VAL A 102 10.71 -12.69 28.09
C VAL A 102 10.73 -13.16 29.54
N ILE A 103 11.79 -13.86 29.93
CA ILE A 103 12.07 -14.06 31.34
C ILE A 103 12.43 -12.68 31.85
N SER A 104 11.53 -12.08 32.65
CA SER A 104 11.82 -10.78 33.24
C SER A 104 13.14 -10.88 34.02
N ILE A 105 13.95 -9.81 33.99
CA ILE A 105 15.19 -9.78 34.77
C ILE A 105 14.91 -10.13 36.24
N GLN A 106 13.73 -9.75 36.76
CA GLN A 106 13.27 -10.14 38.09
C GLN A 106 13.09 -11.65 38.26
N LYS A 107 12.51 -12.33 37.27
CA LYS A 107 12.38 -13.79 37.29
C LYS A 107 13.74 -14.49 37.20
N VAL A 108 14.67 -13.95 36.40
CA VAL A 108 16.07 -14.43 36.34
C VAL A 108 16.77 -14.25 37.69
N LEU A 109 16.67 -13.05 38.28
CA LEU A 109 17.27 -12.71 39.57
C LEU A 109 16.73 -13.59 40.71
N ASN A 110 15.40 -13.76 40.77
CA ASN A 110 14.77 -14.64 41.76
C ASN A 110 15.22 -16.11 41.61
N THR A 111 15.34 -16.62 40.37
CA THR A 111 15.87 -17.99 40.12
C THR A 111 17.33 -18.13 40.53
N MET A 112 18.13 -17.07 40.41
CA MET A 112 19.53 -17.04 40.88
C MET A 112 19.66 -16.77 42.39
N GLY A 113 18.56 -16.64 43.13
CA GLY A 113 18.56 -16.43 44.58
C GLY A 113 18.70 -14.97 45.03
N TYR A 114 18.63 -14.00 44.11
CA TYR A 114 18.60 -12.58 44.47
C TYR A 114 17.19 -12.17 44.89
N THR A 115 17.09 -11.47 46.02
CA THR A 115 15.83 -10.87 46.49
C THR A 115 15.50 -9.61 45.69
N SER A 116 14.25 -9.16 45.77
CA SER A 116 13.75 -7.93 45.10
C SER A 116 14.61 -6.68 45.39
N ASP A 117 15.32 -6.68 46.52
CA ASP A 117 16.17 -5.59 47.01
C ASP A 117 17.67 -5.78 46.74
N TRP A 118 18.07 -6.63 45.78
CA TRP A 118 19.48 -6.88 45.44
C TRP A 118 20.31 -5.60 45.17
N LYS A 119 19.68 -4.51 44.73
CA LYS A 119 20.35 -3.21 44.55
C LYS A 119 20.88 -2.61 45.85
N ASN A 120 20.25 -2.93 46.99
CA ASN A 120 20.68 -2.50 48.32
C ASN A 120 21.84 -3.34 48.85
N VAL A 121 22.05 -4.56 48.33
CA VAL A 121 23.15 -5.45 48.75
C VAL A 121 24.51 -4.86 48.37
N LEU A 122 24.60 -4.11 47.26
CA LEU A 122 25.83 -3.41 46.84
C LEU A 122 26.19 -2.21 47.76
N GLN A 123 25.24 -1.74 48.57
CA GLN A 123 25.47 -0.64 49.51
C GLN A 123 25.91 -1.13 50.90
N LEU A 124 25.81 -2.43 51.18
CA LEU A 124 26.16 -3.05 52.47
C LEU A 124 27.63 -3.51 52.55
N THR A 125 28.40 -3.42 51.47
CA THR A 125 29.83 -3.82 51.40
C THR A 125 30.81 -2.67 51.67
N LYS A 126 30.43 -1.68 52.48
CA LYS A 126 31.34 -0.63 52.98
C LYS A 126 31.60 -0.77 54.48
#